data_AF-Q95WY4-F1
#
_entry.id   AF-Q95WY4-F1
#
_cell.length_a   1.000
_cell.length_b   1.000
_cell.length_c   1.000
_cell.angle_alpha   90.00
_cell.angle_beta   90.00
_cell.angle_gamma   90.00
#
_symmetry.space_group_name_H-M   'P 1'
#
loop_
_entity.id
_entity.type
_entity.pdbx_description
1 polymer ?
#
loop_
_entity_poly.entity_id
_entity_poly.type
_entity_poly.pdbx_seq_one_letter_code
_entity_poly.pdbx_strand_id
1 'polypeptide(L)' 'MSNLYVLYEHAAGFSLFSVKEFEEVSMFLPQVESSVTDLAKFNSIVKLAGFAPFKTAIAALENINAISEGIVPQ' A
#
# COMPACT_ATOMS: atom_id res chain seq x y z
N MET A 1 21.08 -3.08 -1.27
CA MET A 1 19.95 -2.12 -1.33
C MET A 1 18.73 -2.84 -0.79
N SER A 2 18.12 -2.32 0.27
CA SER A 2 16.91 -2.90 0.87
C SER A 2 15.70 -2.53 0.01
N ASN A 3 14.93 -3.53 -0.43
CA ASN A 3 13.67 -3.27 -1.14
C ASN A 3 12.60 -2.85 -0.13
N LEU A 4 12.10 -1.62 -0.25
CA LEU A 4 10.98 -1.14 0.56
C LEU A 4 9.66 -1.70 0.00
N TYR A 5 8.88 -2.33 0.87
CA TYR A 5 7.54 -2.77 0.57
C TYR A 5 6.53 -2.12 1.52
N VAL A 6 5.40 -1.72 0.97
CA VAL A 6 4.28 -1.15 1.71
C VAL A 6 3.09 -2.09 1.59
N LEU A 7 2.56 -2.52 2.74
CA LEU A 7 1.31 -3.26 2.83
C LEU A 7 0.15 -2.25 2.84
N TYR A 8 -0.83 -2.46 1.98
CA TYR A 8 -2.07 -1.70 1.93
C TYR A 8 -3.25 -2.63 2.11
N GLU A 9 -4.08 -2.29 3.08
CA GLU A 9 -5.26 -3.05 3.44
C GLU A 9 -6.48 -2.44 2.76
N HIS A 10 -7.24 -3.25 2.03
CA HIS A 10 -8.40 -2.82 1.27
C HIS A 10 -9.58 -3.74 1.56
N ALA A 11 -10.81 -3.26 1.38
CA ALA A 11 -12.03 -4.07 1.55
C ALA A 11 -12.07 -5.32 0.64
N ALA A 12 -11.24 -5.36 -0.41
CA ALA A 12 -11.12 -6.47 -1.34
C ALA A 12 -10.01 -7.48 -0.98
N GLY A 13 -9.13 -7.15 -0.04
CA GLY A 13 -7.96 -7.95 0.32
C GLY A 13 -6.71 -7.11 0.59
N PHE A 14 -5.56 -7.77 0.68
CA PHE A 14 -4.27 -7.12 0.94
C PHE A 14 -3.48 -6.91 -0.34
N SER A 15 -2.94 -5.70 -0.50
CA SER A 15 -2.04 -5.37 -1.60
C SER A 15 -0.65 -5.08 -1.06
N LEU A 16 0.36 -5.69 -1.66
CA LEU A 16 1.76 -5.39 -1.38
C LEU A 16 2.32 -4.56 -2.54
N PHE A 17 2.88 -3.40 -2.22
CA PHE A 17 3.51 -2.52 -3.20
C PHE A 17 5.01 -2.47 -2.96
N SER A 18 5.82 -2.61 -4.00
CA SER A 18 7.24 -2.25 -3.95
C SER A 18 7.39 -0.76 -4.23
N VAL A 19 8.20 -0.08 -3.42
CA VAL A 19 8.43 1.37 -3.54
C VAL A 19 9.90 1.58 -3.88
N LYS A 20 10.16 2.29 -4.99
CA LYS A 20 11.52 2.76 -5.29
C LYS A 20 11.93 3.83 -4.30
N GLU A 21 13.22 3.90 -3.98
CA GLU A 21 13.77 4.95 -3.12
C GLU A 21 13.28 6.33 -3.58
N PHE A 22 12.71 7.06 -2.63
CA PHE A 22 12.15 8.38 -2.80
C PHE A 22 12.95 9.38 -1.94
N GLU A 23 13.17 10.59 -2.45
CA GLU A 23 13.96 11.59 -1.74
C GLU A 23 13.14 12.26 -0.63
N GLU A 24 13.33 11.80 0.62
CA GLU A 24 12.58 12.31 1.79
C GLU A 24 12.76 13.81 2.04
N VAL A 25 13.94 14.36 1.73
CA VAL A 25 14.25 15.79 1.95
C VAL A 25 13.31 16.71 1.16
N SER A 26 12.89 16.27 -0.03
CA SER A 26 12.07 17.03 -0.96
C SER A 26 10.56 16.78 -0.78
N MET A 27 10.16 15.92 0.16
CA MET A 27 8.79 15.39 0.28
C MET A 27 7.72 16.48 0.41
N PHE A 28 8.03 17.57 1.11
CA PHE A 28 7.09 18.67 1.37
C PHE A 28 7.11 19.79 0.32
N LEU A 29 7.88 19.62 -0.77
CA LEU A 29 7.84 20.59 -1.86
C LEU A 29 6.51 20.43 -2.63
N PRO A 30 5.83 21.53 -3.01
CA PRO A 30 4.54 21.46 -3.73
C PRO A 30 4.59 20.65 -5.03
N GLN A 31 5.76 20.63 -5.68
CA GLN A 31 6.01 19.87 -6.91
C GLN A 31 6.02 18.36 -6.65
N VAL A 32 6.44 17.93 -5.47
CA VAL A 32 6.41 16.54 -5.05
C VAL A 32 5.00 16.13 -4.65
N GLU A 33 4.29 16.93 -3.85
CA GLU A 33 2.89 16.65 -3.49
C GLU A 33 2.01 16.48 -4.75
N SER A 34 2.14 17.39 -5.71
CA SER A 34 1.42 17.29 -7.00
C SER A 34 1.85 16.12 -7.87
N SER A 35 3.02 15.52 -7.62
CA SER A 35 3.44 14.31 -8.34
C SER A 35 2.75 13.05 -7.85
N VAL A 36 2.29 13.01 -6.59
CA VAL A 36 1.56 11.87 -6.01
C VAL A 36 0.15 11.78 -6.58
N THR A 37 -0.46 12.92 -6.90
CA THR A 37 -1.80 12.98 -7.51
C THR A 37 -1.79 12.70 -9.03
N ASP A 38 -0.62 12.78 -9.66
CA ASP A 38 -0.41 12.36 -11.05
C ASP A 38 -0.15 10.85 -11.11
N LEU A 39 -1.08 10.11 -11.71
CA LEU A 39 -1.03 8.64 -11.77
C LEU A 39 0.23 8.12 -12.47
N ALA A 40 0.69 8.78 -13.53
CA ALA A 40 1.84 8.33 -14.29
C ALA A 40 3.13 8.47 -13.47
N LYS A 41 3.28 9.60 -12.78
CA LYS A 41 4.40 9.87 -11.86
C LYS A 41 4.36 8.93 -10.66
N PHE A 42 3.21 8.77 -10.02
CA PHE A 42 3.04 7.84 -8.90
C PHE A 42 3.43 6.41 -9.29
N ASN A 43 2.90 5.91 -10.41
CA ASN A 43 3.23 4.58 -10.92
C ASN A 43 4.71 4.40 -11.28
N SER A 44 5.49 5.47 -11.50
CA SER A 44 6.93 5.33 -11.76
C SER A 44 7.72 4.91 -10.52
N ILE A 45 7.17 5.19 -9.32
CA ILE A 45 7.77 4.99 -8.01
C ILE A 45 7.16 3.78 -7.30
N VAL A 46 5.83 3.66 -7.31
CA VAL A 46 5.07 2.62 -6.61
C VAL A 46 4.59 1.58 -7.62
N LYS A 47 4.90 0.30 -7.36
CA LYS A 47 4.51 -0.83 -8.21
C LYS A 47 3.80 -1.91 -7.40
N LEU A 48 2.71 -2.46 -7.93
CA LEU A 48 2.05 -3.61 -7.32
C LEU A 48 2.98 -4.82 -7.39
N ALA A 49 3.34 -5.37 -6.23
CA ALA A 49 4.16 -6.57 -6.09
C ALA A 49 3.31 -7.83 -5.89
N GLY A 50 2.13 -7.68 -5.26
CA GLY A 50 1.20 -8.79 -5.06
C GLY A 50 -0.16 -8.32 -4.56
N PHE A 51 -1.18 -9.12 -4.82
CA PHE A 51 -2.54 -8.91 -4.32
C PHE A 51 -3.12 -10.23 -3.82
N ALA A 52 -3.61 -10.22 -2.58
CA ALA A 52 -4.24 -11.35 -1.91
C ALA A 52 -5.71 -11.01 -1.64
N PRO A 53 -6.64 -11.38 -2.54
CA PRO A 53 -8.06 -11.07 -2.37
C PRO A 53 -8.71 -11.90 -1.26
N PHE A 54 -9.71 -11.33 -0.59
CA PHE A 54 -10.58 -12.11 0.29
C PHE A 54 -11.46 -13.05 -0.53
N LYS A 55 -11.52 -14.32 -0.12
CA LYS A 55 -12.31 -15.36 -0.81
C LYS A 55 -13.80 -15.31 -0.45
N THR A 56 -14.13 -14.77 0.72
CA THR A 56 -15.51 -14.70 1.23
C THR A 56 -15.72 -13.40 2.00
N ALA A 57 -16.99 -12.99 2.13
CA ALA A 57 -17.36 -11.83 2.95
C ALA A 57 -17.05 -12.05 4.44
N ILE A 58 -17.14 -13.30 4.92
CA ILE A 58 -16.78 -13.67 6.30
C ILE A 58 -15.28 -13.44 6.53
N ALA A 59 -14.43 -13.91 5.61
CA ALA A 59 -13.00 -13.68 5.71
C ALA A 59 -12.68 -12.18 5.72
N ALA A 60 -13.34 -11.37 4.88
CA ALA A 60 -13.16 -9.93 4.87
C ALA A 60 -13.52 -9.28 6.23
N LEU A 61 -14.63 -9.70 6.85
CA LEU A 61 -15.08 -9.21 8.16
C LEU A 61 -14.12 -9.62 9.29
N GLU A 62 -13.66 -10.87 9.29
CA GLU A 62 -12.70 -11.36 10.28
C GLU A 62 -11.37 -10.62 10.17
N ASN A 63 -10.88 -10.40 8.95
CA ASN A 63 -9.63 -9.69 8.69
C ASN A 63 -9.72 -8.23 9.17
N ILE A 64 -10.78 -7.49 8.84
CA ILE A 64 -10.89 -6.08 9.28
C ILE A 64 -11.00 -5.95 10.81
N ASN A 65 -11.67 -6.88 11.48
CA ASN A 65 -11.74 -6.89 12.94
C ASN A 65 -10.35 -7.14 13.56
N ALA A 66 -9.63 -8.16 13.07
CA ALA A 66 -8.27 -8.46 13.54
C ALA A 66 -7.32 -7.27 13.35
N ILE A 67 -7.36 -6.62 12.19
CA ILE A 67 -6.60 -5.38 11.93
C ILE A 67 -6.97 -4.28 12.92
N SER A 68 -8.27 -4.04 13.14
CA SER A 68 -8.73 -2.98 14.05
C SER A 68 -8.25 -3.19 15.50
N GLU A 69 -7.99 -4.44 15.87
CA GLU A 69 -7.47 -4.86 17.16
C GLU A 69 -5.93 -4.99 17.19
N GLY A 70 -5.23 -4.72 16.09
CA GLY A 70 -3.77 -4.83 15.98
C GLY A 70 -3.25 -6.28 15.95
N ILE A 71 -4.10 -7.22 15.54
CA ILE A 71 -3.79 -8.65 15.43
C ILE A 71 -3.52 -9.00 13.97
N VAL A 72 -2.44 -9.76 13.71
CA VAL A 72 -2.14 -10.27 12.37
C VAL A 72 -3.18 -11.34 11.98
N PRO A 73 -3.97 -11.13 10.91
CA PRO A 73 -4.93 -12.12 10.45
C PRO A 73 -4.24 -13.40 9.93
N GLN A 74 -4.93 -14.54 10.04
CA GLN A 74 -4.43 -15.82 9.52
C GLN A 74 -4.69 -16.01 8.02
#